data_AF-A0A9E4VH37-F1
#
_entry.id   AF-A0A9E4VH37-F1
#
_cell.length_a   1.000
_cell.length_b   1.000
_cell.length_c   1.000
_cell.angle_alpha   90.00
_cell.angle_beta   90.00
_cell.angle_gamma   90.00
#
_symmetry.space_group_name_H-M   'P 1'
#
loop_
_entity.id
_entity.type
_entity.pdbx_description
1 polymer ?
#
loop_
_entity_poly.entity_id
_entity_poly.type
_entity_poly.pdbx_seq_one_letter_code
_entity_poly.pdbx_strand_id
1 'polypeptide(L)'
;GHELEDDTYIEAIQKVVTEMAEGGNVVFVGRGAYVILRDMPNVLRVGIEARLEDRIATIMARERLEHDDAARVIDERDRARDYYFKKFFNIDDSDDPSLFHFVINTSDVSRDYAVDLIVAACKAQQDGTLEPTKVGTVA
;
A
#
# COMPACT_ATOMS: atom_id res chain seq x y z
N GLY A 1 1.38 20.99 21.22
CA GLY A 1 0.04 21.38 20.76
C GLY A 1 -0.42 20.37 19.74
N HIS A 2 -0.02 20.54 18.48
CA HIS A 2 -0.36 19.60 17.40
C HIS A 2 0.62 18.42 17.24
N GLU A 3 1.92 18.61 17.48
CA GLU A 3 2.91 17.50 17.38
C GLU A 3 2.62 16.35 18.35
N LEU A 4 2.25 16.64 19.60
CA LEU A 4 1.87 15.60 20.57
C LEU A 4 0.59 14.84 20.15
N GLU A 5 -0.33 15.49 19.44
CA GLU A 5 -1.54 14.85 18.91
C GLU A 5 -1.19 13.96 17.70
N ASP A 6 -0.28 14.41 16.84
CA ASP A 6 0.25 13.67 15.70
C ASP A 6 1.01 12.41 16.13
N ASP A 7 1.88 12.52 17.13
CA ASP A 7 2.64 11.40 17.69
C ASP A 7 1.70 10.35 18.31
N THR A 8 0.74 10.82 19.14
CA THR A 8 -0.27 9.93 19.74
C THR A 8 -1.10 9.23 18.66
N TYR A 9 -1.43 9.95 17.58
CA TYR A 9 -2.20 9.40 16.46
C TYR A 9 -1.43 8.28 15.74
N ILE A 10 -0.16 8.52 15.39
CA ILE A 10 0.62 7.51 14.65
C ILE A 10 0.95 6.29 15.52
N GLU A 11 1.23 6.49 16.82
CA GLU A 11 1.43 5.39 17.77
C GLU A 11 0.18 4.51 17.88
N ALA A 12 -1.01 5.13 17.96
CA ALA A 12 -2.27 4.38 18.00
C ALA A 12 -2.50 3.56 16.72
N ILE A 13 -2.20 4.13 15.55
CA ILE A 13 -2.30 3.42 14.26
C ILE A 13 -1.30 2.26 14.21
N GLN A 14 -0.04 2.48 14.57
CA GLN A 14 0.99 1.43 14.59
C GLN A 14 0.59 0.28 15.51
N LYS A 15 0.08 0.59 16.70
CA LYS A 15 -0.39 -0.41 17.65
C LYS A 15 -1.55 -1.23 17.08
N VAL A 16 -2.61 -0.58 16.59
CA VAL A 16 -3.79 -1.28 16.05
C VAL A 16 -3.43 -2.13 14.83
N VAL A 17 -2.62 -1.60 13.92
CA VAL A 17 -2.18 -2.35 12.72
C VAL A 17 -1.37 -3.59 13.12
N THR A 18 -0.44 -3.45 14.07
CA THR A 18 0.39 -4.56 14.53
C THR A 18 -0.44 -5.63 15.25
N GLU A 19 -1.29 -5.23 16.20
CA GLU A 19 -2.17 -6.15 16.95
C GLU A 19 -3.13 -6.91 16.02
N MET A 20 -3.70 -6.23 15.03
CA MET A 20 -4.56 -6.89 14.03
C MET A 20 -3.77 -7.83 13.12
N ALA A 21 -2.53 -7.48 12.76
CA ALA A 21 -1.68 -8.33 11.92
C ALA A 21 -1.24 -9.61 12.65
N GLU A 22 -0.99 -9.55 13.96
CA GLU A 22 -0.72 -10.73 14.81
C GLU A 22 -1.88 -11.72 14.84
N GLY A 23 -3.13 -11.23 14.76
CA GLY A 23 -4.33 -12.06 14.64
C GLY A 23 -4.46 -12.78 13.29
N GLY A 24 -3.73 -12.34 12.27
CA GLY A 24 -3.78 -12.87 10.90
C GLY A 24 -5.10 -12.62 10.18
N ASN A 25 -5.21 -13.14 8.95
CA ASN A 25 -6.43 -13.10 8.12
C ASN A 25 -7.06 -11.69 8.01
N VAL A 26 -6.24 -10.69 7.72
CA VAL A 26 -6.65 -9.28 7.60
C VAL A 26 -6.04 -8.67 6.34
N VAL A 27 -6.78 -7.78 5.68
CA VAL A 27 -6.30 -6.96 4.56
C VAL A 27 -6.29 -5.51 5.00
N PHE A 28 -5.11 -4.88 4.97
CA PHE A 28 -4.96 -3.46 5.24
C PHE A 28 -4.90 -2.66 3.93
N VAL A 29 -5.60 -1.53 3.89
CA VAL A 29 -5.59 -0.61 2.75
C VAL A 29 -5.12 0.77 3.24
N GLY A 30 -3.96 1.22 2.74
CA GLY A 30 -3.41 2.54 3.04
C GLY A 30 -2.83 2.67 4.46
N ARG A 31 -2.85 3.91 4.99
CA ARG A 31 -2.42 4.29 6.35
C ARG A 31 -0.99 3.84 6.73
N GLY A 32 -0.12 3.68 5.73
CA GLY A 32 1.26 3.23 5.96
C GLY A 32 1.40 1.80 6.46
N ALA A 33 0.36 0.96 6.42
CA ALA A 33 0.41 -0.40 6.95
C ALA A 33 1.55 -1.24 6.34
N TYR A 34 1.83 -1.08 5.04
CA TYR A 34 2.94 -1.76 4.37
C TYR A 34 4.32 -1.31 4.85
N VAL A 35 4.43 -0.10 5.43
CA VAL A 35 5.66 0.40 6.05
C VAL A 35 5.75 -0.09 7.50
N ILE A 36 4.65 0.02 8.25
CA ILE A 36 4.56 -0.43 9.65
C ILE A 36 4.91 -1.91 9.76
N LEU A 37 4.41 -2.72 8.83
CA LEU A 37 4.55 -4.17 8.84
C LEU A 37 5.71 -4.68 7.97
N ARG A 38 6.65 -3.82 7.54
CA ARG A 38 7.65 -4.19 6.53
C ARG A 38 8.54 -5.37 6.91
N ASP A 39 8.80 -5.53 8.21
CA ASP A 39 9.70 -6.55 8.77
C ASP A 39 8.93 -7.76 9.31
N MET A 40 7.60 -7.79 9.15
CA MET A 40 6.76 -8.88 9.63
C MET A 40 6.72 -10.01 8.58
N PRO A 41 7.20 -11.23 8.90
CA PRO A 41 7.44 -12.28 7.91
C PRO A 41 6.17 -12.92 7.32
N ASN A 42 5.00 -12.69 7.91
CA ASN A 42 3.73 -13.23 7.42
C ASN A 42 2.86 -12.18 6.70
N VAL A 43 3.46 -11.10 6.22
CA VAL A 43 2.75 -9.99 5.58
C VAL A 43 3.10 -9.90 4.10
N LEU A 44 2.08 -9.95 3.23
CA LEU A 44 2.23 -9.67 1.81
C LEU A 44 1.96 -8.18 1.53
N ARG A 45 2.97 -7.45 1.08
CA ARG A 45 2.87 -6.03 0.66
C ARG A 45 2.69 -5.94 -0.85
N VAL A 46 1.57 -5.37 -1.29
CA VAL A 46 1.23 -5.19 -2.71
C VAL A 46 1.00 -3.72 -3.00
N GLY A 47 1.70 -3.18 -4.00
CA GLY A 47 1.43 -1.85 -4.55
C GLY A 47 0.41 -1.93 -5.68
N ILE A 48 -0.51 -0.97 -5.75
CA ILE A 48 -1.49 -0.86 -6.85
C ILE A 48 -1.34 0.52 -7.47
N GLU A 49 -1.10 0.55 -8.78
CA GLU A 49 -0.97 1.78 -9.55
C GLU A 49 -1.87 1.77 -10.78
N ALA A 50 -2.02 2.95 -11.39
CA ALA A 50 -2.69 3.15 -12.66
C ALA A 50 -2.22 4.48 -13.27
N ARG A 51 -2.32 4.60 -14.59
CA ARG A 51 -2.12 5.86 -15.31
C ARG A 51 -3.10 6.91 -14.80
N LEU A 52 -2.66 8.17 -14.79
CA LEU A 52 -3.44 9.30 -14.28
C LEU A 52 -4.84 9.37 -14.89
N GLU A 53 -4.97 9.24 -16.21
CA GLU A 53 -6.28 9.31 -16.89
C GLU A 53 -7.25 8.20 -16.47
N ASP A 54 -6.75 6.98 -16.23
CA ASP A 54 -7.58 5.86 -15.78
C ASP A 54 -8.04 6.07 -14.32
N ARG A 55 -7.18 6.68 -13.49
CA ARG A 55 -7.54 7.13 -12.13
C ARG A 55 -8.60 8.22 -12.18
N ILE A 56 -8.44 9.22 -13.05
CA ILE A 56 -9.40 10.32 -13.25
C ILE A 56 -10.76 9.74 -13.67
N ALA A 57 -10.81 8.90 -14.69
CA ALA A 57 -12.04 8.25 -15.15
C ALA A 57 -12.73 7.47 -14.04
N THR A 58 -11.96 6.80 -13.17
CA THR A 58 -12.48 6.08 -12.00
C THR A 58 -13.15 7.04 -11.01
N ILE A 59 -12.52 8.18 -10.70
CA ILE A 59 -13.08 9.19 -9.80
C ILE A 59 -14.31 9.87 -10.41
N MET A 60 -14.27 10.23 -11.69
CA MET A 60 -15.42 10.78 -12.41
C MET A 60 -16.63 9.87 -12.31
N ALA A 61 -16.46 8.57 -12.58
CA ALA A 61 -17.54 7.59 -12.52
C ALA A 61 -18.08 7.39 -11.09
N ARG A 62 -17.18 7.31 -10.10
CA ARG A 62 -17.54 7.04 -8.70
C ARG A 62 -18.20 8.22 -8.01
N GLU A 63 -17.67 9.42 -8.22
CA GLU A 63 -18.03 10.64 -7.49
C GLU A 63 -18.92 11.58 -8.33
N ARG A 64 -19.18 11.22 -9.61
CA ARG A 64 -19.99 12.00 -10.58
C ARG A 64 -19.43 13.41 -10.78
N LEU A 65 -18.13 13.48 -10.99
CA LEU A 65 -17.39 14.72 -11.22
C LEU A 65 -17.01 14.85 -12.69
N GLU A 66 -16.83 16.10 -13.13
CA GLU A 66 -16.18 16.42 -14.39
C GLU A 66 -14.67 16.16 -14.30
N HIS A 67 -14.01 16.08 -15.46
CA HIS A 67 -12.59 15.71 -15.56
C HIS A 67 -11.69 16.60 -14.69
N ASP A 68 -11.79 17.93 -14.83
CA ASP A 68 -10.94 18.88 -14.09
C ASP A 68 -11.10 18.75 -12.56
N ASP A 69 -12.33 18.54 -12.08
CA ASP A 69 -12.59 18.34 -10.65
C ASP A 69 -12.04 17.00 -10.16
N ALA A 70 -12.19 15.93 -10.95
CA ALA A 70 -11.64 14.62 -10.63
C ALA A 70 -10.10 14.63 -10.62
N ALA A 71 -9.47 15.33 -11.56
CA ALA A 71 -8.03 15.53 -11.64
C ALA A 71 -7.51 16.30 -10.41
N ARG A 72 -8.21 17.37 -10.00
CA ARG A 72 -7.89 18.12 -8.78
C ARG A 72 -8.01 17.26 -7.52
N VAL A 73 -9.06 16.45 -7.42
CA VAL A 73 -9.24 15.51 -6.29
C VAL A 73 -8.08 14.50 -6.21
N ILE A 74 -7.56 14.03 -7.35
CA ILE A 74 -6.40 13.14 -7.38
C ILE A 74 -5.13 13.86 -6.93
N ASP A 75 -4.83 15.04 -7.48
CA ASP A 75 -3.66 15.84 -7.10
C ASP A 75 -3.67 16.19 -5.61
N GLU A 76 -4.82 16.58 -5.05
CA GLU A 76 -4.98 16.86 -3.62
C GLU A 76 -4.74 15.59 -2.76
N ARG A 77 -5.24 14.44 -3.18
CA ARG A 77 -5.06 13.16 -2.48
C ARG A 77 -3.61 12.68 -2.54
N ASP A 78 -2.95 12.81 -3.68
CA ASP A 78 -1.55 12.41 -3.87
C ASP A 78 -0.63 13.28 -3.01
N ARG A 79 -0.81 14.61 -3.01
CA ARG A 79 -0.06 15.52 -2.13
C ARG A 79 -0.30 15.23 -0.65
N ALA A 80 -1.54 14.96 -0.25
CA ALA A 80 -1.86 14.62 1.13
C ALA A 80 -1.20 13.30 1.55
N ARG A 81 -1.11 12.34 0.64
CA ARG A 81 -0.40 11.09 0.85
C ARG A 81 1.10 11.33 1.03
N ASP A 82 1.75 12.08 0.14
CA ASP A 82 3.18 12.37 0.23
C ASP A 82 3.52 13.09 1.53
N TYR A 83 2.72 14.09 1.91
CA TYR A 83 2.86 14.79 3.18
C TYR A 83 2.74 13.83 4.37
N TYR A 84 1.74 12.93 4.35
CA TYR A 84 1.55 11.93 5.40
C TYR A 84 2.76 11.00 5.54
N PHE A 85 3.27 10.44 4.43
CA PHE A 85 4.43 9.55 4.47
C PHE A 85 5.72 10.25 4.88
N LYS A 86 5.94 11.47 4.40
CA LYS A 86 7.10 12.27 4.81
C LYS A 86 7.06 12.61 6.29
N LYS A 87 5.90 13.04 6.79
CA LYS A 87 5.71 13.44 8.19
C LYS A 87 5.87 12.27 9.17
N PHE A 88 5.19 11.15 8.90
CA PHE A 88 5.06 10.08 9.88
C PHE A 88 6.04 8.93 9.72
N PHE A 89 6.63 8.76 8.52
CA PHE A 89 7.54 7.65 8.22
C PHE A 89 8.90 8.11 7.68
N ASN A 90 9.09 9.42 7.49
CA ASN A 90 10.27 10.00 6.82
C ASN A 90 10.57 9.33 5.47
N ILE A 91 9.52 9.00 4.72
CA ILE A 91 9.60 8.44 3.37
C ILE A 91 9.29 9.55 2.37
N ASP A 92 10.22 9.81 1.46
CA ASP A 92 10.07 10.85 0.42
C ASP A 92 9.25 10.35 -0.77
N ASP A 93 9.37 9.07 -1.12
CA ASP A 93 8.61 8.43 -2.19
C ASP A 93 7.80 7.27 -1.64
N SER A 94 6.51 7.52 -1.42
CA SER A 94 5.60 6.49 -0.88
C SER A 94 5.18 5.44 -1.91
N ASP A 95 5.55 5.66 -3.19
CA ASP A 95 5.30 4.77 -4.32
C ASP A 95 6.54 3.97 -4.75
N ASP A 96 7.68 4.12 -4.05
CA ASP A 96 8.89 3.34 -4.32
C ASP A 96 8.55 1.83 -4.36
N PRO A 97 8.73 1.15 -5.50
CA PRO A 97 8.45 -0.28 -5.64
C PRO A 97 9.20 -1.16 -4.63
N SER A 98 10.34 -0.70 -4.08
CA SER A 98 11.12 -1.40 -3.06
C SER A 98 10.37 -1.59 -1.73
N LEU A 99 9.32 -0.80 -1.50
CA LEU A 99 8.46 -0.89 -0.32
C LEU A 99 7.44 -2.05 -0.41
N PHE A 100 7.35 -2.72 -1.55
CA PHE A 100 6.39 -3.78 -1.83
C PHE A 100 7.09 -5.07 -2.28
N HIS A 101 6.39 -6.21 -2.22
CA HIS A 101 6.86 -7.44 -2.87
C HIS A 101 6.65 -7.38 -4.39
N PHE A 102 5.56 -6.74 -4.82
CA PHE A 102 5.32 -6.39 -6.22
C PHE A 102 4.29 -5.25 -6.33
N VAL A 103 4.29 -4.59 -7.47
CA VAL A 103 3.35 -3.53 -7.85
C VAL A 103 2.55 -4.00 -9.07
N ILE A 104 1.24 -3.78 -9.06
CA ILE A 104 0.35 -4.12 -10.19
C ILE A 104 -0.20 -2.84 -10.80
N ASN A 105 0.06 -2.64 -12.09
CA ASN A 105 -0.53 -1.56 -12.86
C ASN A 105 -1.89 -1.98 -13.46
N THR A 106 -2.97 -1.48 -12.88
CA THR A 106 -4.35 -1.80 -13.26
C THR A 106 -4.83 -1.07 -14.53
N SER A 107 -3.99 -0.21 -15.12
CA SER A 107 -4.19 0.30 -16.48
C SER A 107 -3.78 -0.70 -17.56
N ASP A 108 -2.89 -1.62 -17.23
CA ASP A 108 -2.31 -2.58 -18.17
C ASP A 108 -2.85 -4.00 -17.97
N VAL A 109 -3.33 -4.31 -16.76
CA VAL A 109 -3.95 -5.61 -16.45
C VAL A 109 -5.39 -5.45 -15.97
N SER A 110 -6.22 -6.45 -16.29
CA SER A 110 -7.59 -6.49 -15.80
C SER A 110 -7.65 -6.66 -14.27
N ARG A 111 -8.72 -6.16 -13.66
CA ARG A 111 -8.98 -6.32 -12.23
C ARG A 111 -9.00 -7.80 -11.81
N ASP A 112 -9.67 -8.65 -12.58
CA ASP A 112 -9.80 -10.07 -12.24
C ASP A 112 -8.43 -10.76 -12.26
N TYR A 113 -7.59 -10.44 -13.26
CA TYR A 113 -6.23 -10.96 -13.31
C TYR A 113 -5.36 -10.44 -12.14
N ALA A 114 -5.51 -9.16 -11.77
CA ALA A 114 -4.81 -8.62 -10.60
C ALA A 114 -5.21 -9.35 -9.30
N VAL A 115 -6.50 -9.69 -9.15
CA VAL A 115 -6.99 -10.50 -8.01
C VAL A 115 -6.34 -11.87 -8.02
N ASP A 116 -6.30 -12.55 -9.17
CA ASP A 116 -5.69 -13.88 -9.29
C ASP A 116 -4.20 -13.86 -8.90
N LEU A 117 -3.45 -12.84 -9.33
CA LEU A 117 -2.05 -12.65 -8.95
C LEU A 117 -1.88 -12.48 -7.44
N ILE A 118 -2.70 -11.64 -6.81
CA ILE A 118 -2.63 -11.37 -5.36
C ILE A 118 -2.98 -12.64 -4.57
N VAL A 119 -4.00 -13.38 -5.00
CA VAL A 119 -4.40 -14.65 -4.35
C VAL A 119 -3.29 -15.69 -4.49
N ALA A 120 -2.67 -15.81 -5.66
CA ALA A 120 -1.54 -16.71 -5.87
C ALA A 120 -0.34 -16.36 -4.97
N ALA A 121 0.01 -15.07 -4.89
CA ALA A 121 1.08 -14.60 -4.00
C ALA A 121 0.77 -14.80 -2.52
N CYS A 122 -0.50 -14.64 -2.10
CA CYS A 122 -0.92 -14.88 -0.72
C CYS A 122 -0.74 -16.35 -0.33
N LYS A 123 -1.10 -17.28 -1.23
CA LYS A 123 -0.82 -18.72 -1.04
C LYS A 123 0.69 -18.99 -0.96
N ALA A 124 1.48 -18.40 -1.86
CA ALA A 124 2.92 -18.53 -1.82
C ALA A 124 3.54 -18.02 -0.51
N GLN A 125 3.02 -16.91 0.06
CA GLN A 125 3.44 -16.41 1.36
C GLN A 125 3.09 -17.39 2.49
N GLN A 126 1.87 -17.94 2.49
CA GLN A 126 1.42 -18.93 3.47
C GLN A 126 2.26 -20.22 3.43
N ASP A 127 2.65 -20.63 2.22
CA ASP A 127 3.47 -21.82 1.99
C ASP A 127 4.98 -21.56 2.20
N GLY A 128 5.38 -20.31 2.47
CA GLY A 128 6.78 -19.90 2.67
C GLY A 128 7.62 -19.91 1.37
N THR A 129 6.97 -19.89 0.21
CA THR A 129 7.63 -19.96 -1.11
C THR A 129 7.81 -18.61 -1.77
N LEU A 130 7.23 -17.53 -1.21
CA LEU A 130 7.45 -16.17 -1.70
C LEU A 130 8.80 -15.60 -1.29
N GLU A 131 9.33 -16.04 -0.14
CA GLU A 131 10.57 -15.50 0.43
C GLU A 131 11.76 -15.74 -0.51
N PRO A 132 12.64 -14.73 -0.72
CA PRO A 132 13.80 -14.89 -1.57
C PRO A 132 14.69 -16.01 -1.04
N THR A 133 15.03 -16.96 -1.92
CA THR A 133 16.02 -17.98 -1.60
C THR A 133 17.35 -17.28 -1.31
N LYS A 134 17.84 -17.35 -0.07
CA LYS A 134 19.15 -16.78 0.28
C LYS A 134 20.22 -17.48 -0.55
N VAL A 135 20.74 -16.81 -1.57
CA VAL A 135 21.90 -17.28 -2.33
C VAL A 135 23.12 -17.12 -1.43
N GLY A 136 23.52 -18.20 -0.75
CA GLY A 136 24.77 -18.25 0.01
C GLY A 136 24.61 -18.62 1.48
N THR A 137 24.45 -19.92 1.74
CA THR A 137 25.21 -20.57 2.82
C THR A 137 25.60 -21.94 2.30
N VAL A 138 26.56 -21.95 1.37
CA VAL A 138 27.34 -23.16 1.12
C VAL A 138 28.21 -23.32 2.37
N ALA A 139 28.06 -24.47 3.03
CA ALA A 139 28.82 -24.86 4.22
C ALA A 139 30.34 -24.84 3.96
#